data_AF-A0A4R4STW2-F1
#
_entry.id   AF-A0A4R4STW2-F1
#
_cell.length_a   1.000
_cell.length_b   1.000
_cell.length_c   1.000
_cell.angle_alpha   90.00
_cell.angle_beta   90.00
_cell.angle_gamma   90.00
#
_symmetry.space_group_name_H-M   'P 1'
#
loop_
_entity.id
_entity.type
_entity.pdbx_description
1 polymer ?
#
loop_
_entity_poly.entity_id
_entity_poly.type
_entity_poly.pdbx_seq_one_letter_code
_entity_poly.pdbx_strand_id
1 'polypeptide(L)' 'MSEAVDGECPGQHRQCQACSGSQIEVRETLYLSGDGHAQGVAAPHRCWHCKGRGYSCAAETPCTPPHE' A
#
# COMPACT_ATOMS: atom_id res chain seq x y z
N MET A 1 -17.91 -1.57 -31.43
CA MET A 1 -17.75 -2.59 -30.38
C MET A 1 -16.35 -2.37 -29.82
N SER A 2 -16.26 -1.75 -28.64
CA SER A 2 -14.96 -1.46 -28.02
C SER A 2 -14.53 -2.71 -27.26
N GLU A 3 -13.49 -3.36 -27.74
CA GLU A 3 -12.84 -4.48 -27.06
C GLU A 3 -12.26 -3.94 -25.74
N ALA A 4 -12.82 -4.39 -24.61
CA ALA A 4 -12.22 -4.18 -23.32
C ALA A 4 -10.90 -4.97 -23.30
N VAL A 5 -9.79 -4.25 -23.18
CA VAL A 5 -8.47 -4.85 -22.95
C VAL A 5 -8.55 -5.52 -21.59
N ASP A 6 -8.77 -6.84 -21.62
CA ASP A 6 -8.76 -7.72 -20.45
C ASP A 6 -7.35 -7.67 -19.82
N GLY A 7 -7.14 -6.79 -18.84
CA GLY A 7 -5.91 -6.77 -18.02
C GLY A 7 -5.29 -5.41 -17.66
N GLU A 8 -5.72 -4.30 -18.25
CA GLU A 8 -5.18 -2.96 -17.90
C GLU A 8 -6.17 -2.22 -16.97
N CYS A 9 -5.79 -1.88 -15.71
CA CYS A 9 -6.66 -1.03 -14.88
C CYS A 9 -6.95 0.26 -15.69
N PRO A 10 -8.22 0.60 -15.94
CA PRO A 10 -8.58 1.77 -16.75
C PRO A 10 -8.30 3.09 -16.02
N GLY A 11 -7.94 3.02 -14.73
CA GLY A 11 -7.68 4.18 -13.88
C GLY A 11 -6.23 4.65 -13.93
N GLN A 12 -6.02 5.95 -13.81
CA GLN A 12 -4.68 6.53 -13.62
C GLN A 12 -4.07 6.00 -12.31
N HIS A 13 -2.92 5.34 -12.41
CA HIS A 13 -2.09 4.97 -11.27
C HIS A 13 -1.24 6.17 -10.83
N ARG A 14 -1.80 7.01 -9.94
CA ARG A 14 -1.04 8.12 -9.38
C ARG A 14 -0.15 7.63 -8.24
N GLN A 15 1.11 8.03 -8.25
CA GLN A 15 2.04 7.74 -7.17
C GLN A 15 1.44 8.19 -5.83
N CYS A 16 1.48 7.31 -4.83
CA CYS A 16 0.97 7.59 -3.51
C CYS A 16 1.76 8.75 -2.88
N GLN A 17 1.07 9.84 -2.55
CA GLN A 17 1.71 11.03 -1.98
C GLN A 17 2.15 10.84 -0.52
N ALA A 18 1.59 9.84 0.19
CA ALA A 18 1.95 9.58 1.58
C ALA A 18 3.27 8.81 1.73
N CYS A 19 3.54 7.85 0.85
CA CYS A 19 4.78 7.06 0.87
C CYS A 19 5.72 7.38 -0.31
N SER A 20 5.38 8.36 -1.16
CA SER A 20 6.12 8.71 -2.38
C SER A 20 6.46 7.49 -3.26
N GLY A 21 5.56 6.51 -3.32
CA GLY A 21 5.79 5.27 -4.06
C GLY A 21 6.63 4.19 -3.36
N SER A 22 7.18 4.43 -2.17
CA SER A 22 8.03 3.46 -1.43
C SER A 22 7.29 2.22 -0.92
N GLN A 23 5.96 2.23 -0.98
CA GLN A 23 5.07 1.18 -0.47
C GLN A 23 5.07 1.02 1.06
N ILE A 24 5.96 1.72 1.77
CA ILE A 24 6.15 1.60 3.22
C ILE A 24 5.90 2.92 3.97
N GLU A 25 5.44 2.80 5.21
CA GLU A 25 5.41 3.88 6.20
C GLU A 25 6.16 3.41 7.45
N VAL A 26 6.94 4.29 8.09
CA VAL A 26 7.63 3.97 9.34
C VAL A 26 6.75 4.39 10.51
N ARG A 27 6.41 3.44 11.39
CA ARG A 27 5.59 3.68 12.58
C ARG A 27 6.16 2.93 13.77
N GLU A 28 5.70 3.29 14.96
CA GLU A 28 6.07 2.59 16.17
C GLU A 28 5.41 1.20 16.21
N THR A 29 6.24 0.16 16.36
CA THR A 29 5.83 -1.20 16.71
C THR A 29 6.21 -1.47 18.15
N LEU A 30 5.25 -1.98 18.92
CA LEU A 30 5.47 -2.35 20.31
C LEU A 30 5.95 -3.81 20.39
N TYR A 31 7.12 -4.00 20.98
CA TYR A 31 7.62 -5.30 21.39
C TYR A 31 7.28 -5.53 22.85
N LEU A 32 6.51 -6.57 23.13
CA LEU A 32 6.16 -6.95 24.50
C LEU A 32 7.14 -8.00 25.00
N SER A 33 7.92 -7.63 26.01
CA SER A 33 8.80 -8.55 26.72
C SER A 33 8.00 -9.50 27.63
N GLY A 34 8.58 -10.64 27.98
CA GLY A 34 7.91 -11.65 28.82
C GLY A 34 7.63 -11.19 30.26
N ASP A 35 8.29 -10.11 30.70
CA ASP A 35 8.05 -9.43 31.97
C ASP A 35 6.89 -8.41 31.92
N GLY A 36 6.24 -8.27 30.76
CA GLY A 36 5.09 -7.38 30.55
C GLY A 36 5.47 -5.94 30.21
N HIS A 37 6.76 -5.61 30.06
CA HIS A 37 7.18 -4.30 29.60
C HIS A 37 7.14 -4.20 28.07
N ALA A 38 6.50 -3.14 27.56
CA ALA A 38 6.47 -2.85 26.14
C ALA A 38 7.55 -1.83 25.76
N GLN A 39 8.27 -2.10 24.66
CA GLN A 39 9.21 -1.16 24.06
C GLN A 39 8.77 -0.80 22.64
N GLY A 40 8.65 0.50 22.38
CA GLY A 40 8.41 1.04 21.05
C GLY A 40 9.67 1.06 20.20
N VAL A 41 9.58 0.54 18.98
CA VAL A 41 10.65 0.56 17.98
C VAL A 41 10.07 1.07 16.66
N ALA A 42 10.77 2.00 16.02
CA ALA A 42 10.42 2.45 14.68
C ALA A 42 10.61 1.29 13.68
N ALA A 43 9.53 0.87 13.03
CA ALA A 43 9.53 -0.27 12.13
C ALA A 43 8.79 0.05 10.82
N PRO A 44 9.16 -0.61 9.71
CA PRO A 44 8.47 -0.45 8.44
C PRO A 44 7.15 -1.21 8.43
N HIS A 45 6.09 -0.55 7.99
CA HIS A 45 4.77 -1.12 7.74
C HIS A 45 4.34 -0.87 6.30
N ARG A 46 3.38 -1.64 5.78
CA ARG A 46 2.74 -1.30 4.51
C ARG A 46 2.06 0.05 4.66
N CYS A 47 2.33 0.97 3.73
CA CYS A 47 1.70 2.28 3.72
C CYS A 47 0.18 2.12 3.77
N TRP A 48 -0.45 2.70 4.78
CA TRP A 48 -1.87 2.52 5.05
C TRP A 48 -2.74 3.15 3.97
N HIS A 49 -2.23 4.19 3.30
CA HIS A 49 -2.93 4.91 2.23
C HIS A 49 -3.02 4.09 0.93
N CYS A 50 -1.91 3.50 0.49
CA CYS A 50 -1.88 2.70 -0.75
C CYS A 50 -2.01 1.19 -0.50
N LYS A 51 -2.11 0.76 0.76
CA LYS A 51 -2.11 -0.65 1.18
C LYS A 51 -0.90 -1.45 0.67
N GLY A 52 0.24 -0.77 0.54
CA GLY A 52 1.48 -1.37 0.02
C GLY A 52 1.59 -1.41 -1.51
N ARG A 53 0.71 -0.76 -2.26
CA ARG A 53 0.78 -0.72 -3.74
C ARG A 53 1.74 0.35 -4.28
N GLY A 54 2.06 1.37 -3.49
CA GLY A 54 2.88 2.52 -3.95
C GLY A 54 2.12 3.54 -4.82
N TYR A 55 0.90 3.22 -5.24
CA TYR A 55 0.03 4.09 -6.03
C TYR A 55 -1.44 3.98 -5.58
N SER A 56 -2.29 4.87 -6.07
CA SER A 56 -3.76 4.73 -6.02
C SER A 56 -4.30 4.54 -7.45
N CYS A 57 -5.02 3.45 -7.73
CA CYS A 57 -5.83 3.28 -8.96
C CYS A 57 -7.17 3.99 -8.72
N ALA A 58 -7.57 4.88 -9.62
CA ALA A 58 -8.86 5.59 -9.55
C ALA A 58 -10.03 4.79 -10.14
N ALA A 59 -9.81 3.53 -10.54
CA ALA A 59 -10.88 2.67 -11.06
C ALA A 59 -11.80 2.20 -9.92
N GLU A 60 -13.09 2.07 -10.23
CA GLU A 60 -14.09 1.52 -9.29
C GLU A 60 -13.83 0.04 -8.98
N THR A 61 -13.29 -0.71 -9.94
CA THR A 61 -12.89 -2.10 -9.79
C THR A 61 -11.37 -2.22 -9.55
N PRO A 62 -10.92 -3.01 -8.56
CA PRO A 62 -9.50 -3.27 -8.36
C PRO A 62 -8.84 -3.90 -9.60
N CYS A 63 -7.62 -3.48 -9.92
CA CYS A 63 -6.81 -4.08 -10.99
C CYS A 63 -6.64 -5.59 -10.73
N THR A 64 -6.82 -6.41 -11.76
CA THR A 64 -6.55 -7.85 -11.72
C THR A 64 -5.64 -8.21 -12.90
N PRO A 65 -4.39 -8.63 -12.68
CA PRO A 65 -3.70 -8.71 -11.39
C PRO A 65 -3.41 -7.31 -10.79
N PRO A 66 -3.11 -7.22 -9.48
CA PRO A 66 -2.51 -6.01 -8.92
C PRO A 66 -1.22 -5.71 -9.69
N HIS A 67 -1.02 -4.48 -10.15
CA HIS A 67 0.24 -4.09 -10.78
C HIS A 67 1.36 -4.11 -9.72
N GLU A 68 2.54 -4.61 -10.11
CA GLU A 68 3.77 -4.60 -9.30
C GLU A 68 4.49 -3.24 -9.36
#